data_AF-A0A6C0EVI2-F1
#
_entry.id   AF-A0A6C0EVI2-F1
#
_cell.length_a   1.000
_cell.length_b   1.000
_cell.length_c   1.000
_cell.angle_alpha   90.00
_cell.angle_beta   90.00
_cell.angle_gamma   90.00
#
_symmetry.space_group_name_H-M   'P 1'
#
loop_
_entity.id
_entity.type
_entity.pdbx_description
1 polymer ?
#
loop_
_entity_poly.entity_id
_entity_poly.type
_entity_poly.pdbx_seq_one_letter_code
_entity_poly.pdbx_strand_id
1 'polypeptide(L)'
;MHYIFEAIFVGIYSIVIAIILSFVVHNYYYLLFLTGFIKHVGGYILNIHTYYCNHGDACTRTHSVASSNNILISKNNPRQLIFESIIEGIAYVVGGFICSFFIPNIYVSVFIVGIAMHGLAELLDVHRFFCKNRCIRQI
;
A
#
# COMPACT_ATOMS: atom_id res chain seq x y z
N MET A 1 -7.32 -0.81 -12.81
CA MET A 1 -6.12 -0.17 -13.39
C MET A 1 -5.11 -1.30 -13.61
N HIS A 2 -4.32 -1.31 -14.69
CA HIS A 2 -3.33 -2.38 -14.86
C HIS A 2 -2.35 -2.41 -13.68
N TYR A 3 -2.18 -3.57 -13.06
CA TYR A 3 -1.36 -3.81 -11.85
C TYR A 3 0.03 -3.15 -11.86
N ILE A 4 0.66 -3.06 -13.03
CA ILE A 4 1.98 -2.43 -13.18
C ILE A 4 1.91 -0.92 -12.86
N PHE A 5 0.88 -0.22 -13.32
CA PHE A 5 0.71 1.21 -13.02
C PHE A 5 0.40 1.44 -11.54
N GLU A 6 -0.39 0.56 -10.92
CA GLU A 6 -0.68 0.63 -9.48
C GLU A 6 0.60 0.42 -8.67
N ALA A 7 1.42 -0.57 -9.03
CA ALA A 7 2.71 -0.81 -8.39
C ALA A 7 3.66 0.39 -8.53
N ILE A 8 3.79 0.96 -9.73
CA ILE A 8 4.63 2.13 -9.99
C ILE A 8 4.13 3.33 -9.18
N PHE A 9 2.81 3.56 -9.15
CA PHE A 9 2.21 4.63 -8.36
C PHE A 9 2.52 4.46 -6.86
N VAL A 10 2.37 3.24 -6.33
CA VAL A 10 2.72 2.93 -4.93
C VAL A 10 4.21 3.18 -4.68
N GLY A 11 5.09 2.79 -5.60
CA GLY A 11 6.52 3.09 -5.51
C GLY A 11 6.81 4.59 -5.43
N ILE A 12 6.23 5.38 -6.34
CA ILE A 12 6.38 6.85 -6.36
C ILE A 12 5.84 7.46 -5.06
N TYR A 13 4.66 7.02 -4.61
CA TYR A 13 4.05 7.48 -3.37
C TYR A 13 4.96 7.24 -2.16
N SER A 14 5.60 6.07 -2.10
CA SER A 14 6.58 5.75 -1.05
C SER A 14 7.83 6.63 -1.09
N ILE A 15 8.36 6.95 -2.28
CA ILE A 15 9.49 7.88 -2.39
C ILE A 15 9.11 9.25 -1.82
N VAL A 16 7.94 9.78 -2.22
CA VAL A 16 7.50 11.11 -1.77
C VAL A 16 7.41 11.15 -0.24
N ILE A 17 6.84 10.12 0.38
CA ILE A 17 6.79 10.00 1.84
C ILE A 17 8.21 9.95 2.43
N ALA A 18 9.09 9.11 1.89
CA ALA A 18 10.45 8.98 2.39
C ALA A 18 11.26 10.29 2.29
N ILE A 19 11.11 11.06 1.21
CA ILE A 19 11.73 12.37 1.06
C ILE A 19 11.25 13.32 2.17
N ILE A 20 9.92 13.40 2.38
CA ILE A 20 9.35 14.26 3.42
C ILE A 20 9.85 13.84 4.82
N LEU A 21 9.89 12.55 5.10
CA LEU A 21 10.36 12.04 6.41
C LEU A 21 11.86 12.23 6.61
N SER A 22 12.67 12.21 5.54
CA SER A 22 14.14 12.32 5.63
C SER A 22 14.62 13.64 6.24
N PHE A 23 13.79 14.69 6.21
CA PHE A 23 14.08 15.96 6.88
C PHE A 23 14.12 15.86 8.41
N VAL A 24 13.49 14.83 8.99
CA VAL A 24 13.37 14.66 10.45
C VAL A 24 13.97 13.32 10.91
N VAL A 25 13.91 12.29 10.07
CA VAL A 25 14.31 10.92 10.42
C VAL A 25 15.56 10.54 9.63
N HIS A 26 16.70 10.46 10.32
CA HIS A 26 18.00 10.16 9.69
C HIS A 26 18.40 8.68 9.79
N ASN A 27 17.77 7.91 10.68
CA ASN A 27 18.05 6.48 10.79
C ASN A 27 17.33 5.71 9.66
N TYR A 28 18.11 4.94 8.88
CA TYR A 28 17.63 4.18 7.73
C TYR A 28 16.43 3.28 8.05
N TYR A 29 16.51 2.48 9.10
CA TYR A 29 15.47 1.51 9.44
C TYR A 29 14.19 2.19 9.97
N TYR A 30 14.34 3.26 10.76
CA TYR A 30 13.17 4.06 11.18
C TYR A 30 12.53 4.77 10.00
N LEU A 31 13.31 5.26 9.03
CA LEU A 31 12.77 5.86 7.82
C LEU A 31 11.94 4.85 7.01
N LEU A 32 12.45 3.63 6.82
CA LEU A 32 11.74 2.56 6.14
C LEU A 32 10.43 2.19 6.86
N PHE A 33 10.50 1.98 8.17
CA PHE A 33 9.32 1.65 8.97
C PHE A 33 8.24 2.71 8.86
N LEU A 34 8.60 3.98 9.08
CA LEU A 34 7.66 5.09 9.01
C LEU A 34 7.15 5.31 7.60
N THR A 35 7.96 5.08 6.56
CA THR A 35 7.51 5.15 5.17
C THR A 35 6.39 4.12 4.91
N GLY A 36 6.61 2.85 5.24
CA GLY A 36 5.58 1.81 5.08
C GLY A 36 4.33 2.08 5.91
N PHE A 37 4.50 2.46 7.17
CA PHE A 37 3.40 2.78 8.08
C PHE A 37 2.56 3.97 7.59
N ILE A 38 3.19 5.10 7.30
CA ILE A 38 2.51 6.33 6.86
C ILE A 38 1.89 6.13 5.48
N LYS A 39 2.50 5.34 4.60
CA LYS A 39 1.92 4.99 3.31
C LYS A 39 0.58 4.26 3.47
N HIS A 40 0.48 3.27 4.36
CA HIS A 40 -0.79 2.56 4.58
C HIS A 40 -1.86 3.46 5.21
N VAL A 41 -1.51 4.16 6.29
CA VAL A 41 -2.42 5.08 6.98
C VAL A 41 -2.86 6.21 6.04
N GLY A 42 -1.91 6.82 5.34
CA GLY A 42 -2.12 7.89 4.38
C GLY A 42 -2.98 7.44 3.20
N GLY A 43 -2.78 6.22 2.71
CA GLY A 43 -3.62 5.61 1.67
C GLY A 43 -5.09 5.51 2.09
N TYR A 44 -5.36 5.21 3.36
CA TYR A 44 -6.71 5.25 3.89
C TYR A 44 -7.26 6.68 4.03
N ILE A 45 -6.50 7.60 4.64
CA ILE A 45 -6.94 9.00 4.87
C ILE A 45 -7.21 9.73 3.54
N LEU A 46 -6.37 9.50 2.53
CA LEU A 46 -6.49 10.11 1.20
C LEU A 46 -7.53 9.41 0.31
N ASN A 47 -8.31 8.48 0.84
CA ASN A 47 -9.30 7.68 0.11
C ASN A 47 -8.73 6.87 -1.07
N ILE A 48 -7.42 6.59 -1.08
CA ILE A 48 -6.78 5.75 -2.11
C ILE A 48 -7.34 4.32 -2.03
N HIS A 49 -7.61 3.82 -0.82
CA HIS A 49 -8.25 2.51 -0.63
C HIS A 49 -9.69 2.46 -1.19
N THR A 50 -10.46 3.54 -1.00
CA THR A 50 -11.80 3.67 -1.58
C THR A 50 -11.72 3.75 -3.11
N TYR A 51 -10.76 4.51 -3.65
CA TYR A 51 -10.50 4.55 -5.08
C TYR A 51 -10.17 3.14 -5.63
N TYR A 52 -9.31 2.41 -4.92
CA TYR A 52 -8.94 1.03 -5.25
C TYR A 52 -10.13 0.06 -5.22
N CYS A 53 -11.05 0.20 -4.25
CA CYS A 53 -12.28 -0.59 -4.22
C CYS A 53 -13.12 -0.45 -5.50
N ASN A 54 -13.15 0.74 -6.11
CA ASN A 54 -13.99 1.04 -7.28
C ASN A 54 -13.27 0.81 -8.62
N HIS A 55 -11.95 0.94 -8.67
CA HIS A 55 -11.19 0.93 -9.93
C HIS A 55 -10.08 -0.13 -10.00
N GLY A 56 -9.80 -0.82 -8.89
CA GLY A 56 -8.78 -1.86 -8.81
C GLY A 56 -9.21 -3.13 -9.54
N ASP A 57 -8.30 -3.71 -10.31
CA ASP A 57 -8.58 -4.90 -11.12
C ASP A 57 -8.93 -6.11 -10.22
N ALA A 58 -8.26 -6.24 -9.07
CA ALA A 58 -8.52 -7.28 -8.07
C ALA A 58 -9.96 -7.21 -7.52
N CYS A 59 -10.45 -6.00 -7.25
CA CYS A 59 -11.79 -5.77 -6.71
C CYS A 59 -12.87 -5.96 -7.78
N THR A 60 -12.59 -5.52 -9.02
CA THR A 60 -13.51 -5.68 -10.16
C THR A 60 -13.81 -7.16 -10.42
N ARG A 61 -12.80 -8.03 -10.33
CA ARG A 61 -12.99 -9.49 -10.48
C ARG A 61 -13.81 -10.10 -9.34
N THR A 62 -13.61 -9.61 -8.13
CA THR A 62 -14.24 -10.13 -6.90
C THR A 62 -15.73 -9.73 -6.82
N HIS A 63 -16.08 -8.51 -7.24
CA HIS A 63 -17.43 -7.95 -7.14
C HIS A 63 -18.21 -7.96 -8.46
N SER A 64 -17.78 -8.76 -9.44
CA SER A 64 -18.30 -8.85 -10.82
C SER A 64 -19.81 -9.18 -10.95
N VAL A 65 -20.51 -9.51 -9.86
CA VAL A 65 -21.95 -9.81 -9.83
C VAL A 65 -22.77 -8.71 -9.10
N ALA A 66 -22.11 -7.71 -8.52
CA ALA A 66 -22.71 -6.80 -7.55
C ALA A 66 -23.11 -5.42 -8.12
N SER A 67 -23.75 -5.37 -9.29
CA SER A 67 -24.50 -4.22 -9.86
C SER A 67 -23.70 -2.92 -10.08
N SER A 68 -23.61 -2.51 -11.35
CA SER A 68 -22.76 -1.42 -11.90
C SER A 68 -23.02 -0.01 -11.37
N ASN A 69 -23.94 0.18 -10.40
CA ASN A 69 -24.36 1.49 -9.93
C ASN A 69 -24.07 1.73 -8.44
N ASN A 70 -23.40 0.81 -7.75
CA ASN A 70 -23.13 0.96 -6.31
C ASN A 70 -21.71 1.45 -6.05
N ILE A 71 -21.57 2.61 -5.43
CA ILE A 71 -20.29 3.13 -4.94
C ILE A 71 -19.81 2.24 -3.79
N LEU A 72 -18.60 1.69 -3.93
CA LEU A 72 -17.95 0.92 -2.87
C LEU A 72 -17.10 1.85 -2.00
N ILE A 73 -17.17 1.70 -0.69
CA ILE A 73 -16.34 2.40 0.27
C ILE A 73 -15.42 1.42 0.99
N SER A 74 -14.17 1.82 1.21
CA SER A 74 -13.24 1.05 2.02
C SER A 74 -13.59 1.26 3.50
N LYS A 75 -14.23 0.28 4.13
CA LYS A 75 -14.48 0.30 5.58
C LYS A 75 -13.29 -0.29 6.33
N ASN A 76 -12.76 0.46 7.29
CA ASN A 76 -11.76 -0.05 8.22
C ASN A 76 -12.13 0.22 9.66
N ASN A 77 -11.80 -0.74 10.53
CA ASN A 77 -11.71 -0.52 11.97
C ASN A 77 -10.37 0.19 12.26
N PRO A 78 -10.34 1.31 13.00
CA PRO A 78 -9.09 2.02 13.33
C PRO A 78 -8.02 1.12 13.94
N ARG A 79 -8.39 0.20 14.84
CA ARG A 79 -7.43 -0.74 15.46
C ARG A 79 -6.77 -1.64 14.42
N GLN A 80 -7.56 -2.10 13.46
CA GLN A 80 -7.06 -2.94 12.39
C GLN A 80 -6.20 -2.15 11.41
N LEU A 81 -6.59 -0.92 11.06
CA LEU A 81 -5.77 -0.06 10.21
C LEU A 81 -4.38 0.15 10.83
N ILE A 82 -4.31 0.45 12.12
CA ILE A 82 -3.03 0.59 12.83
C ILE A 82 -2.23 -0.72 12.78
N PHE A 83 -2.86 -1.85 13.06
CA PHE A 83 -2.18 -3.16 13.02
C PHE A 83 -1.63 -3.49 11.62
N GLU A 84 -2.43 -3.31 10.57
CA GLU A 84 -2.00 -3.49 9.18
C GLU A 84 -0.86 -2.53 8.82
N SER A 85 -0.91 -1.28 9.29
CA SER A 85 0.15 -0.28 9.07
C SER A 85 1.46 -0.68 9.75
N ILE A 86 1.40 -1.26 10.95
CA ILE A 86 2.58 -1.79 11.65
C ILE A 86 3.19 -2.95 10.85
N ILE A 87 2.35 -3.88 10.37
CA ILE A 87 2.81 -5.00 9.55
C ILE A 87 3.49 -4.48 8.28
N GLU A 88 2.88 -3.51 7.60
CA GLU A 88 3.46 -2.93 6.39
C GLU A 88 4.76 -2.18 6.67
N GLY A 89 4.84 -1.44 7.78
CA GLY A 89 6.08 -0.82 8.24
C GLY A 89 7.20 -1.85 8.48
N ILE A 90 6.90 -2.96 9.15
CA ILE A 90 7.86 -4.07 9.36
C ILE A 90 8.28 -4.67 8.01
N ALA A 91 7.34 -4.89 7.09
CA ALA A 91 7.64 -5.44 5.78
C ALA A 91 8.56 -4.52 4.96
N TYR A 92 8.40 -3.20 5.07
CA TYR A 92 9.33 -2.23 4.47
C TYR A 92 10.74 -2.30 5.06
N VAL A 93 10.86 -2.50 6.38
CA VAL A 93 12.18 -2.68 7.02
C VAL A 93 12.86 -3.94 6.49
N VAL A 94 12.14 -5.07 6.44
CA VAL A 94 12.67 -6.33 5.93
C VAL A 94 13.05 -6.22 4.44
N GLY A 95 12.15 -5.70 3.61
CA GLY A 95 12.39 -5.52 2.18
C GLY A 95 13.55 -4.56 1.92
N GLY A 96 13.62 -3.44 2.65
CA GLY A 96 14.69 -2.46 2.53
C GLY A 96 16.03 -2.96 3.05
N PHE A 97 16.04 -3.81 4.09
CA PHE A 97 17.25 -4.51 4.53
C PHE A 97 17.78 -5.42 3.41
N ILE A 98 16.92 -6.26 2.81
CA ILE A 98 17.31 -7.12 1.68
C ILE A 98 17.79 -6.29 0.48
N CYS A 99 17.06 -5.21 0.15
CA CYS A 99 17.39 -4.35 -0.99
C CYS A 99 18.72 -3.61 -0.79
N SER A 100 19.10 -3.29 0.45
CA SER A 100 20.33 -2.57 0.78
C SER A 100 21.61 -3.32 0.40
N PHE A 101 21.55 -4.66 0.27
CA PHE A 101 22.68 -5.46 -0.22
C PHE A 101 23.03 -5.19 -1.69
N PHE A 102 22.05 -4.74 -2.48
CA PHE A 102 22.19 -4.57 -3.92
C PHE A 102 22.13 -3.11 -4.36
N ILE A 103 21.42 -2.27 -3.60
CA ILE A 103 21.08 -0.90 -4.01
C ILE A 103 21.44 0.07 -2.89
N PRO A 104 22.53 0.83 -3.04
CA PRO A 104 23.01 1.73 -1.99
C PRO A 104 22.17 3.00 -1.85
N ASN A 105 21.42 3.40 -2.89
CA ASN A 105 20.59 4.59 -2.84
C ASN A 105 19.27 4.30 -2.10
N ILE A 106 19.06 4.99 -0.97
CA ILE A 106 17.89 4.83 -0.10
C ILE A 106 16.55 5.06 -0.83
N TYR A 107 16.45 6.08 -1.68
CA TYR A 107 15.20 6.41 -2.36
C TYR A 107 14.86 5.37 -3.45
N VAL A 108 15.89 4.90 -4.16
CA VAL A 108 15.74 3.80 -5.13
C VAL A 108 15.36 2.50 -4.41
N SER A 109 15.96 2.23 -3.25
CA SER A 109 15.58 1.10 -2.39
C SER A 109 14.11 1.18 -1.97
N VAL A 110 13.65 2.33 -1.45
CA VAL A 110 12.24 2.56 -1.07
C VAL A 110 11.29 2.35 -2.25
N PHE A 111 11.64 2.86 -3.43
CA PHE A 111 10.85 2.70 -4.65
C PHE A 111 10.67 1.22 -5.02
N ILE A 112 11.77 0.48 -5.07
CA ILE A 112 11.78 -0.93 -5.46
C ILE A 112 11.06 -1.78 -4.42
N VAL A 113 11.28 -1.50 -3.13
CA VAL A 113 10.52 -2.15 -2.04
C VAL A 113 9.03 -1.86 -2.19
N GLY A 114 8.62 -0.64 -2.51
CA GLY A 114 7.22 -0.30 -2.73
C GLY A 114 6.58 -1.07 -3.89
N ILE A 115 7.26 -1.13 -5.03
CA ILE A 115 6.82 -1.94 -6.18
C ILE A 115 6.75 -3.42 -5.82
N ALA A 116 7.81 -3.95 -5.20
CA ALA A 116 7.90 -5.36 -4.86
C ALA A 116 6.83 -5.76 -3.85
N MET A 117 6.61 -4.97 -2.80
CA MET A 117 5.59 -5.23 -1.79
C MET A 117 4.18 -5.21 -2.40
N HIS A 118 3.88 -4.27 -3.29
CA HIS A 118 2.59 -4.24 -3.98
C HIS A 118 2.41 -5.45 -4.91
N GLY A 119 3.45 -5.82 -5.67
CA GLY A 119 3.43 -7.00 -6.52
C GLY A 119 3.29 -8.31 -5.73
N LEU A 120 3.95 -8.41 -4.58
CA LEU A 120 3.81 -9.55 -3.66
C LEU A 120 2.40 -9.62 -3.06
N ALA A 121 1.81 -8.49 -2.69
CA ALA A 121 0.44 -8.45 -2.18
C ALA A 121 -0.59 -8.94 -3.22
N GLU A 122 -0.36 -8.67 -4.51
CA GLU A 122 -1.18 -9.23 -5.58
C GLU A 122 -0.92 -10.72 -5.77
N LEU A 123 0.35 -11.15 -5.81
CA LEU A 123 0.71 -12.56 -5.97
C LEU A 123 0.17 -13.46 -4.85
N LEU A 124 0.10 -12.93 -3.63
CA LEU A 124 -0.39 -13.61 -2.43
C LEU A 124 -1.91 -13.44 -2.22
N ASP A 125 -2.63 -12.88 -3.19
CA ASP A 125 -4.09 -12.61 -3.13
C ASP A 125 -4.53 -11.73 -1.93
N VAL A 126 -3.60 -10.96 -1.33
CA VAL A 126 -3.88 -10.06 -0.20
C VAL A 126 -4.87 -8.97 -0.63
N HIS A 127 -4.73 -8.44 -1.84
CA HIS A 127 -5.70 -7.46 -2.36
C HIS A 127 -7.08 -8.06 -2.57
N ARG A 128 -7.21 -9.31 -3.01
CA ARG A 128 -8.53 -9.96 -3.13
C ARG A 128 -9.17 -10.17 -1.76
N PHE A 129 -8.37 -10.57 -0.78
CA PHE A 129 -8.81 -10.63 0.61
C PHE A 129 -9.27 -9.26 1.11
N PHE A 130 -8.52 -8.20 0.82
CA PHE A 130 -8.92 -6.82 1.14
C PHE A 130 -10.25 -6.46 0.47
N CYS A 131 -10.40 -6.70 -0.84
CA CYS A 131 -11.61 -6.37 -1.59
C CYS A 131 -12.86 -7.08 -1.03
N LYS A 132 -12.74 -8.34 -0.64
CA LYS A 132 -13.86 -9.13 -0.10
C LYS A 132 -14.30 -8.65 1.30
N ASN A 133 -13.35 -8.23 2.13
CA ASN A 133 -13.62 -7.94 3.54
C ASN A 133 -13.80 -6.46 3.85
N ARG A 134 -13.24 -5.55 3.03
CA ARG A 134 -13.17 -4.11 3.33
C ARG A 134 -13.98 -3.25 2.38
N CYS A 135 -14.14 -3.67 1.12
CA CYS A 135 -14.96 -2.93 0.17
C CYS A 135 -16.43 -3.29 0.38
N ILE A 136 -17.20 -2.36 0.93
CA ILE A 136 -18.64 -2.53 1.17
C ILE A 136 -19.42 -1.51 0.35
N ARG A 137 -20.69 -1.80 0.07
CA ARG A 137 -21.59 -0.83 -0.57
C ARG A 137 -21.87 0.33 0.37
N GLN A 138 -21.83 1.55 -0.16
CA GLN A 138 -22.37 2.71 0.51
C GLN A 138 -23.89 2.58 0.55
N ILE A 139 -24.47 2.57 1.76
CA ILE A 139 -25.92 2.57 2.00
C ILE A 139 -26.37 4.00 2.24
#